data_AF-A0A2M6WQL4-F1
#
_entry.id   AF-A0A2M6WQL4-F1
#
_cell.length_a   1.000
_cell.length_b   1.000
_cell.length_c   1.000
_cell.angle_alpha   90.00
_cell.angle_beta   90.00
_cell.angle_gamma   90.00
#
_symmetry.space_group_name_H-M   'P 1'
#
loop_
_entity.id
_entity.type
_entity.pdbx_description
1 polymer ?
#
loop_
_entity_poly.entity_id
_entity_poly.type
_entity_poly.pdbx_seq_one_letter_code
_entity_poly.pdbx_strand_id
1 'polypeptide(L)'
;MKKNIIIGSIVVLVAAASFYGGMLYSAKGKTGPSDFSQNLSQGRNNMGSGARRGGAQSGGGLVNGSILSQDDKSLTVKLSDGGSKIIFLSSSTQIMKMAS
;
A
#
# COMPACT_ATOMS: atom_id res chain seq x y z
N MET A 1 -33.34 -25.27 24.28
CA MET A 1 -32.05 -25.95 24.06
C MET A 1 -31.96 -26.65 22.70
N LYS A 2 -32.91 -27.54 22.33
CA LYS A 2 -32.92 -28.23 21.01
C LYS A 2 -32.97 -27.27 19.80
N LYS A 3 -33.75 -26.19 19.88
CA LYS A 3 -33.84 -25.14 18.84
C LYS A 3 -32.49 -24.45 18.58
N ASN A 4 -31.67 -24.25 19.60
CA ASN A 4 -30.36 -23.60 19.47
C ASN A 4 -29.35 -24.56 18.83
N ILE A 5 -29.47 -25.87 19.11
CA ILE A 5 -28.67 -26.92 18.46
C ILE A 5 -29.05 -27.03 16.97
N ILE A 6 -30.34 -26.94 16.64
CA ILE A 6 -30.82 -26.95 15.25
C ILE A 6 -30.31 -25.71 14.49
N ILE A 7 -30.40 -24.53 15.10
CA ILE A 7 -29.89 -23.28 14.49
C ILE A 7 -28.38 -23.35 14.30
N GLY A 8 -27.63 -23.82 15.31
CA GLY A 8 -26.18 -24.02 15.20
C GLY A 8 -25.78 -24.96 14.07
N SER A 9 -26.51 -26.08 13.92
CA SER A 9 -26.28 -27.05 12.83
C SER A 9 -26.50 -26.43 11.45
N ILE A 10 -27.57 -25.64 11.27
CA ILE A 10 -27.86 -24.97 9.99
C ILE A 10 -26.76 -23.95 9.63
N VAL A 11 -26.27 -23.18 10.60
CA VAL A 11 -25.20 -22.20 10.36
C VAL A 11 -23.92 -22.88 9.89
N VAL A 12 -23.54 -24.01 10.51
CA VAL A 12 -22.35 -24.78 10.11
C VAL A 12 -22.51 -25.35 8.70
N LEU A 13 -23.69 -25.86 8.35
CA LEU A 13 -23.97 -26.38 7.02
C LEU A 13 -23.90 -25.30 5.94
N VAL A 14 -24.46 -24.11 6.20
CA VAL A 14 -24.39 -22.97 5.28
C VAL A 14 -22.96 -22.50 5.10
N ALA A 15 -22.19 -22.36 6.19
CA ALA A 15 -20.78 -21.97 6.12
C ALA A 15 -19.94 -22.97 5.29
N ALA A 16 -20.14 -24.28 5.50
CA ALA A 16 -19.45 -25.31 4.74
C ALA A 16 -19.84 -25.29 3.25
N ALA A 17 -21.13 -25.14 2.94
CA ALA A 17 -21.62 -25.09 1.57
C ALA A 17 -21.12 -23.85 0.81
N SER A 18 -21.15 -22.67 1.44
CA SER A 18 -20.65 -21.43 0.84
C SER A 18 -19.14 -21.46 0.61
N PHE A 19 -18.37 -22.02 1.57
CA PHE A 19 -16.93 -22.17 1.42
C PHE A 19 -16.56 -23.14 0.31
N TYR A 20 -17.21 -24.32 0.27
CA TYR A 20 -16.94 -25.33 -0.75
C TYR A 20 -17.41 -24.88 -2.14
N GLY A 21 -18.58 -24.24 -2.24
CA GLY A 21 -19.08 -23.66 -3.48
C GLY A 21 -18.19 -22.55 -4.02
N GLY A 22 -17.73 -21.64 -3.15
CA GLY A 22 -16.79 -20.58 -3.50
C GLY A 22 -15.42 -21.11 -3.94
N MET A 23 -14.91 -22.14 -3.26
CA MET A 23 -13.66 -22.80 -3.62
C MET A 23 -13.76 -23.52 -4.97
N LEU A 24 -14.84 -24.28 -5.22
CA LEU A 24 -15.04 -24.99 -6.49
C LEU A 24 -15.25 -24.01 -7.66
N TYR A 25 -15.97 -22.90 -7.45
CA TYR A 25 -16.15 -21.86 -8.45
C TYR A 25 -14.82 -21.15 -8.76
N SER A 26 -14.01 -20.88 -7.74
CA SER A 26 -12.67 -20.30 -7.89
C SER A 26 -11.70 -21.25 -8.59
N ALA A 27 -11.79 -22.55 -8.31
CA ALA A 27 -10.98 -23.59 -8.95
C ALA A 27 -11.33 -23.78 -10.43
N LYS A 28 -12.61 -23.66 -10.80
CA LYS A 28 -13.05 -23.69 -12.21
C LYS A 28 -12.75 -22.38 -12.95
N GLY A 29 -12.51 -21.28 -12.24
CA GLY A 29 -12.27 -19.96 -12.82
C GLY A 29 -10.82 -19.66 -13.23
N LYS A 30 -9.84 -20.54 -12.98
CA LYS A 30 -8.42 -20.25 -13.26
C LYS A 30 -7.63 -21.48 -13.72
N THR A 31 -7.89 -21.92 -14.94
CA THR A 31 -6.91 -22.66 -15.75
C THR A 31 -6.70 -21.91 -17.06
N GLY A 32 -5.89 -20.84 -16.97
CA GLY A 32 -5.16 -20.26 -18.09
C GLY A 32 -3.67 -20.32 -17.70
N PRO A 33 -2.78 -20.91 -18.51
CA PRO A 33 -1.47 -21.32 -18.04
C PRO A 33 -0.48 -20.15 -17.96
N SER A 34 0.36 -20.21 -16.92
CA SER A 34 1.79 -19.86 -16.99
C SER A 34 2.25 -18.42 -17.25
N ASP A 35 1.64 -17.37 -16.69
CA ASP A 35 2.26 -16.01 -16.74
C ASP A 35 2.44 -15.30 -15.39
N PHE A 36 1.73 -15.72 -14.34
CA PHE A 36 1.83 -15.06 -13.03
C PHE A 36 3.11 -15.45 -12.25
N SER A 37 3.67 -16.63 -12.51
CA SER A 37 4.87 -17.12 -11.81
C SER A 37 6.19 -16.61 -12.42
N GLN A 38 6.21 -16.25 -13.71
CA GLN A 38 7.41 -15.67 -14.35
C GLN A 38 7.53 -14.17 -14.07
N ASN A 39 6.40 -13.44 -13.97
CA ASN A 39 6.42 -12.02 -13.61
C ASN A 39 6.83 -11.75 -12.14
N LEU A 40 6.56 -12.67 -11.21
CA LEU A 40 6.95 -12.48 -9.81
C LEU A 40 8.46 -12.72 -9.57
N SER A 41 9.09 -13.53 -10.42
CA SER A 41 10.54 -13.80 -10.35
C SER A 41 11.36 -12.71 -11.06
N GLN A 42 10.81 -12.07 -12.08
CA GLN A 42 11.46 -10.97 -12.80
C GLN A 42 11.20 -9.59 -12.13
N GLY A 43 10.10 -9.45 -11.37
CA GLY A 43 9.80 -8.25 -10.57
C GLY A 43 10.68 -8.09 -9.31
N ARG A 44 11.31 -9.17 -8.83
CA ARG A 44 12.20 -9.12 -7.66
C ARG A 44 13.62 -8.63 -7.98
N ASN A 45 14.10 -8.82 -9.21
CA ASN A 45 15.40 -8.30 -9.65
C ASN A 45 15.35 -6.88 -10.22
N ASN A 46 14.15 -6.29 -10.40
CA ASN A 46 14.00 -4.91 -10.88
C ASN A 46 13.61 -3.90 -9.78
N MET A 47 13.40 -4.37 -8.55
CA MET A 47 13.23 -3.53 -7.34
C MET A 47 14.53 -2.83 -6.88
N GLY A 48 15.65 -3.00 -7.59
CA GLY A 48 16.92 -2.32 -7.31
C GLY A 48 17.26 -1.16 -8.25
N SER A 49 16.63 -1.05 -9.44
CA SER A 49 17.12 -0.11 -10.47
C SER A 49 16.06 0.44 -11.43
N GLY A 50 14.77 0.28 -11.14
CA GLY A 50 13.67 0.78 -12.01
C GLY A 50 12.79 1.88 -11.41
N ALA A 51 12.79 2.06 -10.09
CA ALA A 51 11.85 2.96 -9.41
C ALA A 51 12.22 4.46 -9.46
N ARG A 52 13.21 4.87 -10.26
CA ARG A 52 13.73 6.25 -10.28
C ARG A 52 13.38 7.07 -11.52
N ARG A 53 12.51 6.58 -12.42
CA ARG A 53 12.31 7.25 -13.73
C ARG A 53 10.86 7.35 -14.24
N GLY A 54 9.85 7.25 -13.39
CA GLY A 54 8.46 7.30 -13.88
C GLY A 54 7.38 7.92 -12.99
N GLY A 55 7.69 8.40 -11.77
CA GLY A 55 6.66 8.87 -10.83
C GLY A 55 6.88 10.24 -10.20
N ALA A 56 8.04 10.88 -10.41
CA ALA A 56 8.45 12.08 -9.70
C ALA A 56 8.32 13.38 -10.52
N GLN A 57 7.55 13.35 -11.61
CA GLN A 57 7.35 14.50 -12.49
C GLN A 57 5.89 14.97 -12.49
N SER A 58 5.30 15.00 -11.30
CA SER A 58 4.08 15.76 -11.04
C SER A 58 4.24 16.48 -9.71
N GLY A 59 4.75 17.71 -9.77
CA GLY A 59 4.58 18.77 -8.77
C GLY A 59 5.18 18.61 -7.36
N GLY A 60 5.61 17.42 -6.93
CA GLY A 60 5.99 17.17 -5.54
C GLY A 60 7.15 16.20 -5.41
N GLY A 61 8.36 16.62 -5.79
CA GLY A 61 9.57 15.86 -5.51
C GLY A 61 9.78 15.69 -4.01
N LEU A 62 10.26 14.51 -3.57
CA LEU A 62 10.63 14.28 -2.19
C LEU A 62 11.84 15.16 -1.83
N VAL A 63 11.70 16.01 -0.82
CA VAL A 63 12.80 16.78 -0.26
C VAL A 63 13.36 16.00 0.93
N ASN A 64 14.63 15.61 0.85
CA ASN A 64 15.34 14.97 1.95
C ASN A 64 16.37 15.97 2.52
N GLY A 65 16.31 16.21 3.83
CA GLY A 65 17.15 17.20 4.49
C GLY A 65 16.80 17.38 5.96
N SER A 66 17.44 18.37 6.60
CA SER A 66 17.18 18.74 7.99
C SER A 66 16.35 20.02 8.05
N ILE A 67 15.34 20.07 8.92
CA ILE A 67 14.52 21.27 9.10
C ILE A 67 15.34 22.32 9.87
N LEU A 68 15.57 23.49 9.26
CA LEU A 68 16.24 24.64 9.88
C LEU A 68 15.26 25.52 10.66
N SER A 69 14.08 25.73 10.09
CA SER A 69 13.01 26.53 10.70
C SER A 69 11.65 26.08 10.18
N GLN A 70 10.62 26.35 10.98
CA GLN A 70 9.22 26.04 10.68
C GLN A 70 8.34 27.21 11.11
N ASP A 71 7.36 27.55 10.27
CA ASP A 71 6.25 28.45 10.58
C ASP A 71 4.90 27.79 10.18
N ASP A 72 3.80 28.51 10.34
CA ASP A 72 2.45 27.99 10.08
C ASP A 72 2.17 27.64 8.61
N LYS A 73 2.92 28.24 7.68
CA LYS A 73 2.68 28.14 6.23
C LYS A 73 3.91 27.67 5.46
N SER A 74 5.03 27.45 6.12
CA SER A 74 6.28 27.14 5.47
C SER A 74 7.27 26.36 6.33
N LEU A 75 8.13 25.59 5.65
CA LEU A 75 9.26 24.88 6.23
C LEU A 75 10.53 25.24 5.48
N THR A 76 11.59 25.60 6.20
CA THR A 76 12.91 25.76 5.61
C THR A 76 13.73 24.51 5.87
N VAL A 77 14.16 23.84 4.80
CA VAL A 77 14.92 22.60 4.85
C VAL A 77 16.33 22.83 4.32
N LYS A 78 17.34 22.48 5.11
CA LYS A 78 18.73 22.35 4.65
C LYS A 78 18.85 21.09 3.81
N LEU A 79 19.26 21.27 2.56
CA LEU A 79 19.52 20.19 1.62
C LEU A 79 20.91 19.59 1.85
N SER A 80 21.12 18.37 1.37
CA SER A 80 22.40 17.67 1.48
C SER A 80 23.55 18.32 0.69
N ASP A 81 23.23 19.14 -0.31
CA ASP A 81 24.19 19.88 -1.14
C ASP A 81 24.68 21.19 -0.48
N GLY A 82 24.21 21.49 0.73
CA GLY A 82 24.55 22.71 1.47
C GLY A 82 23.62 23.89 1.19
N GLY A 83 22.71 23.78 0.23
CA GLY A 83 21.66 24.76 -0.03
C GLY A 83 20.48 24.66 0.94
N SER A 84 19.50 25.54 0.75
CA SER A 84 18.24 25.52 1.50
C SER A 84 17.04 25.63 0.56
N LYS A 85 15.95 24.95 0.90
CA LYS A 85 14.68 25.04 0.19
C LYS A 85 13.57 25.45 1.15
N ILE A 86 12.75 26.41 0.73
CA ILE A 86 11.53 26.81 1.44
C ILE A 86 10.36 26.04 0.81
N ILE A 87 9.59 25.34 1.63
CA ILE A 87 8.43 24.55 1.23
C ILE A 87 7.19 25.25 1.77
N PHE A 88 6.29 25.70 0.91
CA PHE A 88 5.01 26.26 1.31
C PHE A 88 3.99 25.16 1.57
N LEU A 89 3.28 25.28 2.69
CA LEU A 89 2.26 24.35 3.14
C LEU A 89 0.87 24.86 2.74
N SER A 90 0.03 23.97 2.23
CA SER A 90 -1.40 24.23 2.10
C SER A 90 -2.13 23.96 3.42
N SER A 91 -3.34 24.48 3.57
CA SER A 91 -4.20 24.16 4.72
C SER A 91 -4.52 22.66 4.85
N SER A 92 -4.44 21.90 3.76
CA SER A 92 -4.69 20.45 3.73
C SER A 92 -3.43 19.60 3.94
N THR A 93 -2.26 20.20 4.15
CA THR A 93 -1.01 19.46 4.32
C THR A 93 -0.98 18.76 5.68
N GLN A 94 -0.79 17.44 5.69
CA GLN A 94 -0.66 16.65 6.91
C GLN A 94 0.82 16.44 7.24
N ILE A 95 1.21 16.72 8.49
CA ILE A 95 2.59 16.59 8.96
C ILE A 95 2.67 15.45 9.97
N MET A 96 3.47 14.43 9.65
CA MET A 96 3.75 13.30 10.54
C MET A 96 5.13 13.47 11.15
N LYS A 97 5.21 13.55 12.49
CA LYS A 97 6.48 13.57 13.22
C LYS A 97 6.69 12.24 13.92
N MET A 98 7.76 11.54 13.58
CA MET A 98 8.19 10.31 14.25
C MET A 98 9.40 10.63 15.13
N ALA A 99 9.34 10.25 16.40
CA ALA A 99 10.46 10.28 17.33
C ALA A 99 10.68 8.85 17.83
N SER A 100 11.93 8.40 17.89
CA SER A 100 12.35 7.14 18.49
C SER A 100 12.70 7.33 19.96
#